data_AF-E4U187-F1
#
_entry.id   AF-E4U187-F1
#
_cell.length_a   1.000
_cell.length_b   1.000
_cell.length_c   1.000
_cell.angle_alpha   90.00
_cell.angle_beta   90.00
_cell.angle_gamma   90.00
#
_symmetry.space_group_name_H-M   'P 1'
#
loop_
_entity.id
_entity.type
_entity.pdbx_description
1 polymer ?
#
loop_
_entity_poly.entity_id
_entity_poly.type
_entity_poly.pdbx_seq_one_letter_code
_entity_poly.pdbx_strand_id
1 'polypeptide(L)'
;MVKIFLISLLSLTTLLGSDVLMLYKSGGKKLLDRQMNTPTYWAGSLFNKDLRFGYFERAFSLLACSKEKGVLELYTPDAQKRFYLKKRYSAFTGKNAGDKSVAGDLKTPIGIYTLVEKKKRVDPFYGPMAFVTSYPNLYDRVRGKNGTGIWVHGVPLSGTRDPFTKGCIAINNNDLIQLDQTINPSNTLLIIDSSLKQGIQPTAYSAILAGLYQWKYAWTYNDIETYLSTYDPSFKRSDGMGFSQFKAYKERIFNKEETKTIAMDHLNIIPYPGDKRNLFWVTFNQLYISDSHKSEGEKSLLVRLNANQTISILTEE
;
A
#
# COMPACT_ATOMS: atom_id res chain seq x y z
N MET A 1 -51.30 14.30 19.51
CA MET A 1 -50.08 15.13 19.59
C MET A 1 -48.85 14.36 19.07
N VAL A 2 -48.87 13.80 17.85
CA VAL A 2 -47.68 13.23 17.19
C VAL A 2 -47.93 13.28 15.67
N LYS A 3 -47.83 14.46 15.05
CA LYS A 3 -47.90 14.58 13.57
C LYS A 3 -47.06 15.74 13.00
N ILE A 4 -46.19 16.34 13.80
CA ILE A 4 -45.35 17.49 13.40
C ILE A 4 -43.86 17.12 13.24
N PHE A 5 -43.41 15.94 13.69
CA PHE A 5 -41.98 15.57 13.69
C PHE A 5 -41.45 14.89 12.42
N LEU A 6 -42.31 14.47 11.47
CA LEU A 6 -41.84 13.79 10.25
C LEU A 6 -41.52 14.74 9.09
N ILE A 7 -42.04 15.98 9.13
CA ILE A 7 -41.80 16.99 8.09
C ILE A 7 -40.47 17.73 8.34
N SER A 8 -39.98 17.78 9.58
CA SER A 8 -38.69 18.45 9.87
C SER A 8 -37.46 17.63 9.48
N LEU A 9 -37.54 16.29 9.44
CA LEU A 9 -36.42 15.45 9.01
C LEU A 9 -36.25 15.42 7.47
N LEU A 10 -37.35 15.51 6.73
CA LEU A 10 -37.32 15.64 5.26
C LEU A 10 -36.94 17.05 4.81
N SER A 11 -37.30 18.10 5.54
CA SER A 11 -36.88 19.47 5.20
C SER A 11 -35.42 19.75 5.55
N LEU A 12 -34.87 19.13 6.60
CA LEU A 12 -33.45 19.28 6.96
C LEU A 12 -32.51 18.64 5.91
N THR A 13 -32.92 17.52 5.29
CA THR A 13 -32.12 16.84 4.26
C THR A 13 -32.18 17.53 2.90
N THR A 14 -33.32 18.15 2.54
CA THR A 14 -33.44 18.93 1.30
C THR A 14 -32.76 20.30 1.39
N LEU A 15 -32.80 20.97 2.56
CA LEU A 15 -32.09 22.23 2.82
C LEU A 15 -30.56 22.03 2.79
N LEU A 16 -30.05 20.99 3.45
CA LEU A 16 -28.62 20.64 3.36
C LEU A 16 -28.21 20.26 1.93
N GLY A 17 -29.09 19.59 1.17
CA GLY A 17 -28.83 19.24 -0.23
C GLY A 17 -28.75 20.43 -1.17
N SER A 18 -29.64 21.42 -1.02
CA SER A 18 -29.62 22.65 -1.83
C SER A 18 -28.42 23.53 -1.50
N ASP A 19 -28.08 23.66 -0.23
CA ASP A 19 -26.95 24.49 0.22
C ASP A 19 -25.60 23.88 -0.18
N VAL A 20 -25.46 22.56 -0.12
CA VAL A 20 -24.29 21.83 -0.62
C VAL A 20 -24.19 21.94 -2.15
N LEU A 21 -25.30 21.84 -2.88
CA LEU A 21 -25.31 21.99 -4.32
C LEU A 21 -25.01 23.43 -4.76
N MET A 22 -25.52 24.43 -4.04
CA MET A 22 -25.20 25.84 -4.27
C MET A 22 -23.73 26.14 -3.93
N LEU A 23 -23.21 25.63 -2.81
CA LEU A 23 -21.79 25.72 -2.45
C LEU A 23 -20.90 25.07 -3.51
N TYR A 24 -21.28 23.90 -4.02
CA TYR A 24 -20.54 23.24 -5.10
C TYR A 24 -20.56 24.07 -6.39
N LYS A 25 -21.74 24.56 -6.80
CA LYS A 25 -21.91 25.41 -7.99
C LYS A 25 -21.23 26.78 -7.88
N SER A 26 -21.05 27.32 -6.66
CA SER A 26 -20.39 28.60 -6.42
C SER A 26 -18.86 28.51 -6.29
N GLY A 27 -18.26 27.36 -6.61
CA GLY A 27 -16.80 27.16 -6.52
C GLY A 27 -16.31 26.64 -5.16
N GLY A 28 -17.21 26.25 -4.27
CA GLY A 28 -16.91 25.67 -2.96
C GLY A 28 -16.23 24.30 -3.00
N LYS A 29 -16.01 23.71 -4.19
CA LYS A 29 -15.15 22.53 -4.37
C LYS A 29 -13.79 22.71 -3.69
N LYS A 30 -13.15 23.88 -3.82
CA LYS A 30 -11.86 24.17 -3.18
C LYS A 30 -11.94 24.18 -1.65
N LEU A 31 -13.07 24.55 -1.07
CA LEU A 31 -13.30 24.50 0.37
C LEU A 31 -13.53 23.06 0.84
N LEU A 32 -14.31 22.27 0.10
CA LEU A 32 -14.55 20.86 0.38
C LEU A 32 -13.25 20.05 0.29
N ASP A 33 -12.46 20.27 -0.76
CA ASP A 33 -11.16 19.62 -0.93
C ASP A 33 -10.21 19.95 0.24
N ARG A 34 -10.30 21.17 0.81
CA ARG A 34 -9.48 21.58 1.97
C ARG A 34 -9.85 20.86 3.26
N GLN A 35 -11.13 20.50 3.47
CA GLN A 35 -11.56 19.77 4.67
C GLN A 35 -10.90 18.39 4.77
N MET A 36 -10.68 17.73 3.62
CA MET A 36 -10.01 16.43 3.53
C MET A 36 -8.53 16.46 3.95
N ASN A 37 -7.94 17.65 4.09
CA ASN A 37 -6.56 17.82 4.54
C ASN A 37 -6.43 17.77 6.07
N THR A 38 -7.51 17.46 6.80
CA THR A 38 -7.51 17.44 8.26
C THR A 38 -7.67 16.02 8.80
N PRO A 39 -6.89 15.59 9.82
CA PRO A 39 -7.03 14.25 10.38
C PRO A 39 -8.43 13.97 10.97
N THR A 40 -9.09 15.00 11.50
CA THR A 40 -10.43 14.92 12.10
C THR A 40 -11.50 14.55 11.09
N TYR A 41 -11.39 15.03 9.84
CA TYR A 41 -12.28 14.62 8.75
C TYR A 41 -12.28 13.09 8.55
N TRP A 42 -11.11 12.46 8.63
CA TRP A 42 -10.95 11.03 8.39
C TRP A 42 -11.28 10.15 9.60
N ALA A 43 -11.21 10.69 10.82
CA ALA A 43 -11.34 9.91 12.05
C ALA A 43 -12.63 9.07 12.10
N GLY A 44 -13.77 9.65 11.69
CA GLY A 44 -15.04 8.92 11.63
C GLY A 44 -15.05 7.78 10.61
N SER A 45 -14.41 7.97 9.46
CA SER A 45 -14.35 6.95 8.39
C SER A 45 -13.51 5.72 8.76
N LEU A 46 -12.64 5.84 9.76
CA LEU A 46 -11.78 4.77 10.24
C LEU A 46 -12.40 3.97 11.38
N PHE A 47 -13.53 4.43 11.94
CA PHE A 47 -14.23 3.73 12.99
C PHE A 47 -14.64 2.32 12.52
N ASN A 48 -14.43 1.32 13.38
CA ASN A 48 -14.71 -0.09 13.11
C ASN A 48 -14.00 -0.73 11.89
N LYS A 49 -13.04 -0.05 11.25
CA LYS A 49 -12.21 -0.68 10.22
C LYS A 49 -11.18 -1.62 10.85
N ASP A 50 -10.94 -2.75 10.19
CA ASP A 50 -9.85 -3.66 10.56
C ASP A 50 -8.52 -3.11 10.03
N LEU A 51 -7.76 -2.46 10.90
CA LEU A 51 -6.50 -1.79 10.55
C LEU A 51 -5.25 -2.62 10.88
N ARG A 52 -5.42 -3.92 11.18
CA ARG A 52 -4.29 -4.81 11.56
C ARG A 52 -3.23 -4.90 10.48
N PHE A 53 -3.65 -4.94 9.22
CA PHE A 53 -2.75 -5.03 8.06
C PHE A 53 -2.64 -3.74 7.25
N GLY A 54 -3.41 -2.70 7.61
CA GLY A 54 -3.52 -1.49 6.80
C GLY A 54 -4.95 -1.02 6.60
N TYR A 55 -5.08 0.12 5.95
CA TYR A 55 -6.33 0.60 5.38
C TYR A 55 -6.43 0.11 3.94
N PHE A 56 -7.56 -0.49 3.56
CA PHE A 56 -7.78 -1.03 2.21
C PHE A 56 -9.14 -0.61 1.67
N GLU A 57 -9.15 -0.02 0.48
CA GLU A 57 -10.36 0.13 -0.32
C GLU A 57 -10.55 -1.05 -1.29
N ARG A 58 -9.45 -1.67 -1.74
CA ARG A 58 -9.47 -2.89 -2.56
C ARG A 58 -9.45 -4.14 -1.69
N ALA A 59 -10.14 -5.18 -2.13
CA ALA A 59 -10.07 -6.48 -1.49
C ALA A 59 -8.89 -7.29 -2.05
N PHE A 60 -7.92 -7.61 -1.21
CA PHE A 60 -6.79 -8.51 -1.53
C PHE A 60 -6.82 -9.73 -0.62
N SER A 61 -6.40 -10.90 -1.10
CA SER A 61 -5.91 -11.92 -0.18
C SER A 61 -4.54 -11.48 0.39
N LEU A 62 -4.27 -11.77 1.66
CA LEU A 62 -2.97 -11.47 2.26
C LEU A 62 -2.27 -12.77 2.64
N LEU A 63 -1.02 -12.88 2.22
CA LEU A 63 -0.05 -13.82 2.73
C LEU A 63 0.88 -13.09 3.68
N ALA A 64 0.81 -13.40 4.97
CA ALA A 64 1.64 -12.80 5.99
C ALA A 64 2.71 -13.80 6.44
N CYS A 65 3.97 -13.53 6.10
CA CYS A 65 5.11 -14.38 6.46
C CYS A 65 5.83 -13.80 7.68
N SER A 66 5.95 -14.63 8.72
CA SER A 66 6.70 -14.34 9.94
C SER A 66 7.96 -15.18 9.94
N LYS A 67 9.11 -14.57 9.60
CA LYS A 67 10.38 -15.30 9.43
C LYS A 67 10.84 -16.02 10.69
N GLU A 68 10.80 -15.35 11.85
CA GLU A 68 11.23 -15.89 13.14
C GLU A 68 10.32 -17.01 13.64
N LYS A 69 9.02 -16.94 13.33
CA LYS A 69 8.05 -17.97 13.71
C LYS A 69 8.00 -19.14 12.73
N GLY A 70 8.61 -19.00 11.54
CA GLY A 70 8.57 -20.02 10.50
C GLY A 70 7.14 -20.31 10.03
N VAL A 71 6.33 -19.26 9.82
CA VAL A 71 4.93 -19.42 9.36
C VAL A 71 4.59 -18.50 8.19
N LEU A 72 3.70 -18.99 7.34
CA LEU A 72 3.00 -18.23 6.32
C LEU A 72 1.50 -18.31 6.62
N GLU A 73 0.84 -17.18 6.79
CA GLU A 73 -0.57 -17.11 7.15
C GLU A 73 -1.37 -16.53 5.99
N LEU A 74 -2.42 -17.22 5.57
CA LEU A 74 -3.38 -16.73 4.58
C LEU A 74 -4.56 -16.06 5.29
N TYR A 75 -4.77 -14.79 4.97
CA TYR A 75 -5.94 -14.03 5.36
C TYR A 75 -6.80 -13.69 4.15
N THR A 76 -8.11 -13.79 4.32
CA THR A 76 -9.10 -13.40 3.31
C THR A 76 -10.01 -12.30 3.84
N PRO A 77 -10.24 -11.22 3.08
CA PRO A 77 -11.13 -10.14 3.47
C PRO A 77 -12.60 -10.53 3.28
N ASP A 78 -13.48 -10.03 4.13
CA ASP A 78 -14.92 -9.99 3.85
C ASP A 78 -15.32 -8.77 3.01
N ALA A 79 -16.62 -8.57 2.78
CA ALA A 79 -17.15 -7.43 2.03
C ALA A 79 -16.78 -6.06 2.66
N GLN A 80 -16.56 -6.02 3.98
CA GLN A 80 -16.15 -4.86 4.76
C GLN A 80 -14.62 -4.74 4.91
N LYS A 81 -13.85 -5.60 4.25
CA LYS A 81 -12.38 -5.62 4.27
C LYS A 81 -11.82 -5.94 5.66
N ARG A 82 -12.56 -6.73 6.45
CA ARG A 82 -12.07 -7.35 7.67
C ARG A 82 -11.41 -8.67 7.33
N PHE A 83 -10.19 -8.88 7.83
CA PHE A 83 -9.34 -10.00 7.43
C PHE A 83 -9.50 -11.19 8.38
N TYR A 84 -9.88 -12.34 7.87
CA TYR A 84 -10.01 -13.56 8.66
C TYR A 84 -8.87 -14.51 8.33
N LEU A 85 -8.21 -15.05 9.36
CA LEU A 85 -7.19 -16.08 9.18
C LEU A 85 -7.89 -17.31 8.59
N LYS A 86 -7.57 -17.63 7.34
CA LYS A 86 -8.12 -18.79 6.64
C LYS A 86 -7.30 -20.03 6.93
N LYS A 87 -5.97 -19.90 6.92
CA LYS A 87 -5.05 -21.02 7.17
C LYS A 87 -3.67 -20.51 7.59
N ARG A 88 -3.00 -21.28 8.47
CA ARG A 88 -1.60 -21.09 8.84
C ARG A 88 -0.79 -22.27 8.28
N TYR A 89 0.28 -21.97 7.57
CA TYR A 89 1.22 -22.93 7.02
C TYR A 89 2.54 -22.86 7.79
N SER A 90 3.15 -24.01 8.05
CA SER A 90 4.57 -24.03 8.44
C SER A 90 5.41 -23.64 7.23
N ALA A 91 6.37 -22.74 7.42
CA ALA A 91 7.15 -22.15 6.35
C ALA A 91 8.64 -22.08 6.71
N PHE A 92 9.48 -22.44 5.74
CA PHE A 92 10.91 -22.25 5.83
C PHE A 92 11.31 -20.98 5.09
N THR A 93 12.23 -20.23 5.69
CA THR A 93 12.77 -18.98 5.13
C THR A 93 14.28 -19.07 4.98
N GLY A 94 14.91 -17.99 4.50
CA GLY A 94 16.34 -17.90 4.27
C GLY A 94 17.15 -18.26 5.51
N LYS A 95 18.30 -18.90 5.29
CA LYS A 95 19.25 -19.30 6.36
C LYS A 95 19.59 -18.15 7.31
N ASN A 96 19.78 -16.95 6.76
CA ASN A 96 20.27 -15.80 7.49
C ASN A 96 19.11 -14.90 7.95
N ALA A 97 19.19 -14.43 9.19
CA ALA A 97 18.26 -13.47 9.75
C ALA A 97 18.43 -12.06 9.12
N GLY A 98 17.45 -11.19 9.39
CA GLY A 98 17.45 -9.81 8.92
C GLY A 98 17.05 -9.65 7.45
N ASP A 99 17.01 -8.40 6.99
CA ASP A 99 16.52 -8.02 5.66
C ASP A 99 17.52 -8.39 4.55
N LYS A 100 16.98 -8.84 3.41
CA LYS A 100 17.76 -9.13 2.21
C LYS A 100 18.31 -7.84 1.63
N SER A 101 19.59 -7.82 1.30
CA SER A 101 20.28 -6.64 0.74
C SER A 101 21.03 -6.93 -0.56
N VAL A 102 21.64 -8.11 -0.69
CA VAL A 102 22.46 -8.45 -1.88
C VAL A 102 22.19 -9.86 -2.38
N ALA A 103 22.52 -10.12 -3.65
CA ALA A 103 22.45 -11.44 -4.25
C ALA A 103 23.32 -12.43 -3.45
N GLY A 104 22.79 -13.64 -3.22
CA GLY A 104 23.53 -14.68 -2.49
C GLY A 104 23.61 -14.52 -0.96
N ASP A 105 23.03 -13.49 -0.36
CA ASP A 105 23.08 -13.29 1.11
C ASP A 105 22.26 -14.29 1.94
N LEU A 106 21.56 -15.23 1.31
CA LEU A 106 20.73 -16.26 1.92
C LEU A 106 19.63 -15.74 2.85
N LYS A 107 19.17 -14.49 2.64
CA LYS A 107 18.09 -13.87 3.43
C LYS A 107 16.79 -13.85 2.65
N THR A 108 15.68 -14.11 3.35
CA THR A 108 14.34 -13.75 2.83
C THR A 108 14.13 -12.24 3.04
N PRO A 109 13.68 -11.49 2.02
CA PRO A 109 13.49 -10.05 2.15
C PRO A 109 12.42 -9.67 3.19
N ILE A 110 12.52 -8.47 3.73
CA ILE A 110 11.48 -7.85 4.56
C ILE A 110 10.83 -6.74 3.73
N GLY A 111 9.51 -6.79 3.60
CA GLY A 111 8.77 -5.84 2.78
C GLY A 111 7.43 -6.37 2.30
N ILE A 112 6.81 -5.62 1.39
CA ILE A 112 5.52 -5.95 0.78
C ILE A 112 5.77 -6.28 -0.69
N TYR A 113 5.19 -7.38 -1.15
CA TYR A 113 5.38 -7.92 -2.49
C TYR A 113 4.05 -8.40 -3.07
N THR A 114 3.92 -8.37 -4.38
CA THR A 114 2.90 -9.08 -5.16
C THR A 114 3.44 -10.40 -5.70
N LEU A 115 2.53 -11.29 -6.13
CA LEU A 115 2.87 -12.51 -6.87
C LEU A 115 2.74 -12.24 -8.37
N VAL A 116 3.86 -12.24 -9.09
CA VAL A 116 3.92 -11.78 -10.49
C VAL A 116 3.77 -12.92 -11.50
N GLU A 117 4.08 -14.15 -11.11
CA GLU A 117 4.02 -15.31 -11.99
C GLU A 117 3.76 -16.59 -11.18
N LYS A 118 3.00 -17.53 -11.76
CA LYS A 118 2.91 -18.91 -11.27
C LYS A 118 3.66 -19.84 -12.21
N LYS A 119 4.77 -20.41 -11.74
CA LYS A 119 5.52 -21.46 -12.43
C LYS A 119 4.91 -22.82 -12.17
N LYS A 120 4.27 -23.40 -13.19
CA LYS A 120 3.67 -24.76 -13.13
C LYS A 120 4.68 -25.89 -13.30
N ARG A 121 5.84 -25.60 -13.90
CA ARG A 121 6.95 -26.55 -14.07
C ARG A 121 8.18 -25.93 -13.45
N VAL A 122 8.70 -26.58 -12.42
CA VAL A 122 9.90 -26.19 -11.68
C VAL A 122 10.75 -27.44 -11.47
N ASP A 123 12.03 -27.25 -11.13
CA ASP A 123 12.87 -28.36 -10.70
C ASP A 123 12.19 -29.11 -9.52
N PRO A 124 12.22 -30.46 -9.47
CA PRO A 124 11.58 -31.24 -8.41
C PRO A 124 11.97 -30.86 -6.98
N PHE A 125 13.12 -30.20 -6.78
CA PHE A 125 13.53 -29.62 -5.50
C PHE A 125 12.54 -28.57 -4.98
N TYR A 126 11.90 -27.80 -5.87
CA TYR A 126 10.95 -26.74 -5.50
C TYR A 126 9.51 -27.26 -5.31
N GLY A 127 9.28 -28.56 -5.43
CA GLY A 127 7.97 -29.17 -5.29
C GLY A 127 7.10 -29.04 -6.55
N PRO A 128 5.75 -29.02 -6.41
CA PRO A 128 4.86 -29.13 -7.57
C PRO A 128 4.78 -27.86 -8.41
N MET A 129 5.09 -26.69 -7.84
CA MET A 129 5.00 -25.37 -8.49
C MET A 129 5.67 -24.28 -7.64
N ALA A 130 5.73 -23.05 -8.16
CA ALA A 130 6.19 -21.89 -7.42
C ALA A 130 5.42 -20.61 -7.81
N PHE A 131 5.17 -19.73 -6.83
CA PHE A 131 4.77 -18.34 -7.05
C PHE A 131 5.99 -17.43 -7.00
N VAL A 132 6.25 -16.71 -8.08
CA VAL A 132 7.33 -15.74 -8.17
C VAL A 132 6.88 -14.44 -7.51
N THR A 133 7.68 -13.89 -6.59
CA THR A 133 7.39 -12.59 -5.98
C THR A 133 7.94 -11.44 -6.82
N SER A 134 7.46 -10.22 -6.56
CA SER A 134 7.98 -8.99 -7.15
C SER A 134 9.30 -8.49 -6.52
N TYR A 135 10.00 -9.30 -5.71
CA TYR A 135 11.31 -8.89 -5.20
C TYR A 135 12.33 -8.79 -6.36
N PRO A 136 13.12 -7.70 -6.45
CA PRO A 136 13.08 -6.50 -5.60
C PRO A 136 11.94 -5.54 -6.01
N ASN A 137 11.15 -5.09 -5.04
CA ASN A 137 10.11 -4.07 -5.27
C ASN A 137 10.72 -2.67 -5.45
N LEU A 138 9.90 -1.64 -5.69
CA LEU A 138 10.36 -0.26 -5.86
C LEU A 138 11.28 0.19 -4.71
N TYR A 139 10.85 -0.04 -3.46
CA TYR A 139 11.61 0.37 -2.28
C TYR A 139 12.96 -0.35 -2.17
N ASP A 140 13.00 -1.63 -2.52
CA ASP A 140 14.23 -2.41 -2.55
C ASP A 140 15.21 -1.81 -3.56
N ARG A 141 14.74 -1.50 -4.78
CA ARG A 141 15.55 -0.94 -5.87
C ARG A 141 16.12 0.44 -5.52
N VAL A 142 15.30 1.35 -5.00
CA VAL A 142 15.78 2.72 -4.67
C VAL A 142 16.81 2.71 -3.54
N ARG A 143 16.79 1.69 -2.67
CA ARG A 143 17.81 1.45 -1.62
C ARG A 143 19.02 0.65 -2.09
N GLY A 144 19.12 0.35 -3.39
CA GLY A 144 20.25 -0.35 -3.98
C GLY A 144 20.30 -1.84 -3.64
N LYS A 145 19.20 -2.44 -3.16
CA LYS A 145 19.14 -3.88 -2.97
C LYS A 145 19.14 -4.60 -4.31
N ASN A 146 19.74 -5.79 -4.36
CA ASN A 146 19.81 -6.59 -5.56
C ASN A 146 19.60 -8.10 -5.30
N GLY A 147 19.66 -8.87 -6.38
CA GLY A 147 19.27 -10.28 -6.39
C GLY A 147 17.87 -10.48 -6.94
N THR A 148 17.53 -11.74 -7.24
CA THR A 148 16.28 -12.16 -7.88
C THR A 148 15.86 -13.52 -7.33
N GLY A 149 14.74 -14.06 -7.83
CA GLY A 149 14.38 -15.47 -7.60
C GLY A 149 13.84 -15.77 -6.20
N ILE A 150 13.21 -14.80 -5.54
CA ILE A 150 12.49 -15.04 -4.29
C ILE A 150 11.10 -15.59 -4.64
N TRP A 151 10.85 -16.86 -4.30
CA TRP A 151 9.59 -17.54 -4.61
C TRP A 151 8.88 -18.02 -3.35
N VAL A 152 7.57 -18.22 -3.44
CA VAL A 152 6.81 -19.09 -2.54
C VAL A 152 6.66 -20.45 -3.23
N HIS A 153 7.26 -21.50 -2.71
CA HIS A 153 7.30 -22.81 -3.37
C HIS A 153 7.11 -23.97 -2.38
N GLY A 154 7.18 -25.20 -2.89
CA GLY A 154 6.97 -26.43 -2.13
C GLY A 154 8.25 -26.93 -1.44
N VAL A 155 8.26 -28.19 -1.10
CA VAL A 155 9.46 -28.93 -0.66
C VAL A 155 9.82 -30.01 -1.69
N PRO A 156 11.06 -30.54 -1.70
CA PRO A 156 11.46 -31.55 -2.68
C PRO A 156 10.49 -32.73 -2.76
N LEU A 157 10.21 -33.19 -3.99
CA LEU A 157 9.36 -34.36 -4.21
C LEU A 157 10.02 -35.67 -3.75
N SER A 158 11.36 -35.67 -3.65
CA SER A 158 12.16 -36.76 -3.10
C SER A 158 13.44 -36.21 -2.45
N GLY A 159 14.04 -37.00 -1.57
CA GLY A 159 15.28 -36.64 -0.87
C GLY A 159 15.08 -35.74 0.35
N THR A 160 16.18 -35.29 0.94
CA THR A 160 16.20 -34.41 2.11
C THR A 160 16.41 -32.95 1.70
N ARG A 161 16.02 -32.03 2.58
CA ARG A 161 16.37 -30.61 2.46
C ARG A 161 16.88 -30.06 3.77
N ASP A 162 17.65 -28.99 3.67
CA ASP A 162 18.02 -28.17 4.82
C ASP A 162 16.77 -27.57 5.50
N PRO A 163 16.83 -27.25 6.80
CA PRO A 163 15.75 -26.56 7.51
C PRO A 163 15.63 -25.07 7.13
N PHE A 164 16.29 -24.63 6.07
CA PHE A 164 16.26 -23.25 5.56
C PHE A 164 16.22 -23.24 4.03
N THR A 165 15.98 -22.06 3.45
CA THR A 165 16.10 -21.80 2.01
C THR A 165 17.28 -20.86 1.74
N LYS A 166 17.55 -20.55 0.47
CA LYS A 166 18.48 -19.49 0.06
C LYS A 166 17.82 -18.10 -0.02
N GLY A 167 16.58 -17.95 0.45
CA GLY A 167 15.82 -16.70 0.44
C GLY A 167 14.33 -16.87 0.12
N CYS A 168 13.94 -17.97 -0.53
CA CYS A 168 12.54 -18.32 -0.80
C CYS A 168 11.73 -18.61 0.48
N ILE A 169 10.41 -18.66 0.33
CA ILE A 169 9.48 -19.18 1.34
C ILE A 169 9.04 -20.57 0.87
N ALA A 170 9.38 -21.62 1.60
CA ALA A 170 9.00 -22.99 1.26
C ALA A 170 7.93 -23.51 2.23
N ILE A 171 6.82 -24.05 1.70
CA ILE A 171 5.74 -24.68 2.48
C ILE A 171 5.52 -26.13 2.01
N ASN A 172 4.72 -26.92 2.74
CA ASN A 172 4.42 -28.29 2.34
C ASN A 172 3.72 -28.33 0.95
N ASN A 173 3.99 -29.37 0.15
CA ASN A 173 3.44 -29.50 -1.20
C ASN A 173 1.91 -29.53 -1.24
N ASN A 174 1.26 -30.23 -0.31
CA ASN A 174 -0.20 -30.29 -0.24
C ASN A 174 -0.78 -28.92 0.16
N ASP A 175 -0.11 -28.21 1.08
CA ASP A 175 -0.48 -26.85 1.47
C ASP A 175 -0.34 -25.86 0.31
N LEU A 176 0.72 -26.00 -0.50
CA LEU A 176 0.92 -25.17 -1.67
C LEU A 176 -0.16 -25.39 -2.73
N ILE A 177 -0.53 -26.65 -2.99
CA ILE A 177 -1.62 -26.99 -3.92
C ILE A 177 -2.95 -26.41 -3.41
N GLN A 178 -3.22 -26.48 -2.11
CA GLN A 178 -4.43 -25.88 -1.54
C GLN A 178 -4.40 -24.35 -1.59
N LEU A 179 -3.24 -23.75 -1.34
CA LEU A 179 -3.05 -22.31 -1.45
C LEU A 179 -3.41 -21.83 -2.86
N ASP A 180 -2.91 -22.53 -3.89
CA ASP A 180 -3.22 -22.27 -5.30
C ASP A 180 -4.72 -22.24 -5.63
N GLN A 181 -5.47 -23.18 -5.06
CA GLN A 181 -6.90 -23.28 -5.26
C GLN A 181 -7.68 -22.20 -4.52
N THR A 182 -7.05 -21.56 -3.52
CA THR A 182 -7.71 -20.60 -2.63
C THR A 182 -7.45 -19.16 -3.03
N ILE A 183 -6.26 -18.83 -3.55
CA ILE A 183 -5.88 -17.45 -3.87
C ILE A 183 -5.95 -17.17 -5.37
N ASN A 184 -6.19 -15.91 -5.70
CA ASN A 184 -5.85 -15.37 -7.02
C ASN A 184 -4.49 -14.66 -6.91
N PRO A 185 -3.41 -15.17 -7.52
CA PRO A 185 -2.07 -14.57 -7.40
C PRO A 185 -2.01 -13.09 -7.80
N SER A 186 -2.73 -12.68 -8.85
CA SER A 186 -2.74 -11.28 -9.29
C SER A 186 -3.46 -10.34 -8.32
N ASN A 187 -4.23 -10.90 -7.36
CA ASN A 187 -4.94 -10.17 -6.32
C ASN A 187 -4.53 -10.63 -4.91
N THR A 188 -3.25 -10.97 -4.73
CA THR A 188 -2.67 -11.39 -3.45
C THR A 188 -1.46 -10.54 -3.10
N LEU A 189 -1.44 -9.99 -1.89
CA LEU A 189 -0.27 -9.33 -1.32
C LEU A 189 0.47 -10.27 -0.39
N LEU A 190 1.79 -10.29 -0.49
CA LEU A 190 2.72 -10.98 0.37
C LEU A 190 3.44 -9.97 1.26
N ILE A 191 3.14 -9.99 2.55
CA ILE A 191 3.78 -9.18 3.58
C ILE A 191 4.79 -10.07 4.29
N ILE A 192 6.08 -9.72 4.25
CA ILE A 192 7.14 -10.47 4.91
C ILE A 192 7.77 -9.60 6.00
N ASP A 193 7.73 -10.06 7.24
CA ASP A 193 8.40 -9.42 8.38
C ASP A 193 9.22 -10.44 9.17
N SER A 194 10.12 -9.95 10.03
CA SER A 194 10.79 -10.81 11.02
C SER A 194 9.76 -11.48 11.93
N SER A 195 8.83 -10.68 12.45
CA SER A 195 7.69 -11.13 13.26
C SER A 195 6.51 -10.21 13.03
N LEU A 196 5.30 -10.75 12.91
CA LEU A 196 4.09 -9.95 12.67
C LEU A 196 3.86 -8.97 13.83
N LYS A 197 3.97 -7.68 13.52
CA LYS A 197 3.82 -6.59 14.48
C LYS A 197 2.34 -6.30 14.73
N GLN A 198 2.06 -5.71 15.90
CA GLN A 198 0.72 -5.21 16.22
C GLN A 198 0.30 -4.10 15.25
N GLY A 199 -1.02 -3.92 15.11
CA GLY A 199 -1.61 -2.89 14.25
C GLY A 199 -1.18 -1.47 14.62
N ILE A 200 -1.23 -0.59 13.63
CA ILE A 200 -0.96 0.84 13.80
C ILE A 200 -2.21 1.55 14.36
N GLN A 201 -2.01 2.59 15.17
CA GLN A 201 -3.11 3.36 15.75
C GLN A 201 -3.95 4.05 14.66
N PRO A 202 -5.29 4.10 14.77
CA PRO A 202 -6.16 4.75 13.78
C PRO A 202 -5.76 6.22 13.48
N THR A 203 -5.26 6.94 14.48
CA THR A 203 -4.80 8.33 14.35
C THR A 203 -3.67 8.50 13.34
N ALA A 204 -2.79 7.52 13.19
CA ALA A 204 -1.74 7.53 12.18
C ALA A 204 -2.32 7.44 10.77
N TYR A 205 -3.34 6.61 10.55
CA TYR A 205 -4.03 6.53 9.26
C TYR A 205 -4.79 7.82 8.94
N SER A 206 -5.46 8.44 9.92
CA SER A 206 -6.07 9.76 9.76
C SER A 206 -5.05 10.81 9.32
N ALA A 207 -3.86 10.82 9.94
CA ALA A 207 -2.78 11.74 9.60
C ALA A 207 -2.21 11.49 8.19
N ILE A 208 -2.03 10.22 7.81
CA ILE A 208 -1.57 9.87 6.46
C ILE A 208 -2.61 10.28 5.40
N LEU A 209 -3.89 9.98 5.62
CA LEU A 209 -4.97 10.38 4.73
C LEU A 209 -5.02 11.91 4.58
N ALA A 210 -4.97 12.64 5.69
CA ALA A 210 -4.91 14.11 5.67
C ALA A 210 -3.70 14.63 4.87
N GLY A 211 -2.51 14.05 5.08
CA GLY A 211 -1.30 14.41 4.35
C GLY A 211 -1.38 14.11 2.85
N LEU A 212 -1.96 12.97 2.46
CA LEU A 212 -2.16 12.59 1.06
C LEU A 212 -3.14 13.55 0.36
N TYR A 213 -4.22 13.93 1.04
CA TYR A 213 -5.17 14.89 0.49
C TYR A 213 -4.63 16.31 0.47
N GLN A 214 -3.76 16.70 1.43
CA GLN A 214 -3.00 17.96 1.35
C GLN A 214 -2.06 17.98 0.15
N TRP A 215 -1.34 16.88 -0.10
CA TRP A 215 -0.51 16.72 -1.29
C TRP A 215 -1.33 16.82 -2.58
N LYS A 216 -2.47 16.12 -2.67
CA LYS A 216 -3.39 16.17 -3.82
C LYS A 216 -3.97 17.57 -4.01
N TYR A 217 -4.34 18.24 -2.92
CA TYR A 217 -4.86 19.61 -2.92
C TYR A 217 -3.84 20.59 -3.49
N ALA A 218 -2.62 20.56 -2.96
CA ALA A 218 -1.54 21.43 -3.41
C ALA A 218 -1.23 21.22 -4.90
N TRP A 219 -1.21 19.96 -5.34
CA TRP A 219 -1.03 19.62 -6.74
C TRP A 219 -2.19 20.08 -7.64
N THR A 220 -3.42 19.93 -7.18
CA THR A 220 -4.62 20.34 -7.93
C THR A 220 -4.68 21.86 -8.09
N TYR A 221 -4.23 22.62 -7.09
CA TYR A 221 -4.36 24.08 -7.02
C TYR A 221 -3.05 24.85 -7.21
N ASN A 222 -2.03 24.24 -7.81
CA ASN A 222 -0.76 24.87 -8.17
C ASN A 222 0.03 25.46 -6.98
N ASP A 223 -0.15 24.92 -5.76
CA ASP A 223 0.65 25.30 -4.59
C ASP A 223 1.93 24.45 -4.55
N ILE A 224 2.98 24.94 -5.23
CA ILE A 224 4.23 24.21 -5.38
C ILE A 224 5.00 24.06 -4.05
N GLU A 225 4.95 25.06 -3.18
CA GLU A 225 5.67 25.05 -1.90
C GLU A 225 5.10 23.97 -0.98
N THR A 226 3.77 23.95 -0.81
CA THR A 226 3.11 22.90 -0.03
C THR A 226 3.33 21.55 -0.67
N TYR A 227 3.22 21.43 -2.00
CA TYR A 227 3.43 20.17 -2.71
C TYR A 227 4.84 19.62 -2.46
N LEU A 228 5.89 20.42 -2.67
CA LEU A 228 7.27 19.98 -2.48
C LEU A 228 7.62 19.73 -1.01
N SER A 229 6.98 20.40 -0.05
CA SER A 229 7.19 20.17 1.38
C SER A 229 6.82 18.75 1.83
N THR A 230 5.96 18.06 1.08
CA THR A 230 5.55 16.67 1.37
C THR A 230 6.57 15.63 0.90
N TYR A 231 7.63 16.02 0.21
CA TYR A 231 8.70 15.12 -0.26
C TYR A 231 9.90 15.20 0.67
N ASP A 232 10.50 14.05 0.97
CA ASP A 232 11.73 13.99 1.77
C ASP A 232 12.95 14.46 0.96
N PRO A 233 13.95 15.12 1.56
CA PRO A 233 15.19 15.48 0.87
C PRO A 233 15.95 14.28 0.25
N SER A 234 15.79 13.08 0.82
CA SER A 234 16.34 11.82 0.29
C SER A 234 15.47 11.17 -0.80
N PHE A 235 14.40 11.85 -1.24
CA PHE A 235 13.48 11.34 -2.24
C PHE A 235 14.21 10.87 -3.50
N LYS A 236 13.78 9.70 -3.99
CA LYS A 236 14.21 9.13 -5.26
C LYS A 236 13.00 8.55 -5.97
N ARG A 237 12.75 8.99 -7.21
CA ARG A 237 11.68 8.45 -8.05
C ARG A 237 12.06 7.08 -8.63
N SER A 238 11.07 6.33 -9.08
CA SER A 238 11.23 5.00 -9.71
C SER A 238 12.25 4.95 -10.86
N ASP A 239 12.39 6.03 -11.63
CA ASP A 239 13.36 6.16 -12.72
C ASP A 239 14.75 6.64 -12.27
N GLY A 240 14.97 6.78 -10.96
CA GLY A 240 16.23 7.21 -10.37
C GLY A 240 16.37 8.72 -10.19
N MET A 241 15.41 9.53 -10.64
CA MET A 241 15.42 10.99 -10.45
C MET A 241 15.45 11.35 -8.96
N GLY A 242 16.46 12.11 -8.54
CA GLY A 242 16.59 12.60 -7.17
C GLY A 242 15.75 13.86 -6.91
N PHE A 243 15.61 14.24 -5.64
CA PHE A 243 14.78 15.37 -5.21
C PHE A 243 15.06 16.69 -5.93
N SER A 244 16.32 17.10 -6.09
CA SER A 244 16.66 18.38 -6.74
C SER A 244 16.20 18.46 -8.20
N GLN A 245 16.38 17.37 -8.95
CA GLN A 245 15.93 17.28 -10.35
C GLN A 245 14.40 17.23 -10.43
N PHE A 246 13.77 16.48 -9.52
CA PHE A 246 12.32 16.39 -9.41
C PHE A 246 11.67 17.73 -9.07
N LYS A 247 12.25 18.47 -8.12
CA LYS A 247 11.85 19.83 -7.75
C LYS A 247 11.87 20.75 -8.97
N ALA A 248 13.01 20.85 -9.66
CA ALA A 248 13.14 21.72 -10.83
C ALA A 248 12.17 21.31 -11.96
N TYR A 249 11.92 20.01 -12.13
CA TYR A 249 10.91 19.52 -13.07
C TYR A 249 9.50 19.97 -12.68
N LYS A 250 9.11 19.79 -11.42
CA LYS A 250 7.76 20.14 -10.94
C LYS A 250 7.51 21.65 -10.90
N GLU A 251 8.51 22.46 -10.56
CA GLU A 251 8.42 23.92 -10.66
C GLU A 251 8.07 24.36 -12.08
N ARG A 252 8.72 23.80 -13.11
CA ARG A 252 8.36 24.09 -14.51
C ARG A 252 6.93 23.69 -14.86
N ILE A 253 6.42 22.59 -14.32
CA ILE A 253 5.05 22.13 -14.56
C ILE A 253 4.03 23.02 -13.84
N PHE A 254 4.31 23.42 -12.60
CA PHE A 254 3.40 24.25 -11.79
C PHE A 254 3.35 25.70 -12.31
N ASN A 255 4.47 26.24 -12.82
CA ASN A 255 4.54 27.58 -13.43
C ASN A 255 3.69 27.73 -14.71
N LYS A 256 3.17 26.63 -15.28
CA LYS A 256 2.19 26.72 -16.37
C LYS A 256 0.80 27.11 -15.88
N GLU A 257 0.54 27.02 -14.58
CA GLU A 257 -0.74 27.35 -13.92
C GLU A 257 -1.97 26.63 -14.51
N GLU A 258 -1.77 25.52 -15.22
CA GLU A 258 -2.84 24.76 -15.87
C GLU A 258 -3.91 24.32 -14.86
N THR A 259 -5.16 24.28 -15.32
CA THR A 259 -6.25 23.71 -14.54
C THR A 259 -6.06 22.20 -14.47
N LYS A 260 -6.14 21.65 -13.24
CA LYS A 260 -5.90 20.22 -13.01
C LYS A 260 -7.11 19.56 -12.36
N THR A 261 -7.44 18.36 -12.84
CA THR A 261 -8.35 17.43 -12.18
C THR A 261 -7.57 16.18 -11.82
N ILE A 262 -7.46 15.92 -10.52
CA ILE A 262 -6.75 14.77 -9.97
C ILE A 262 -7.74 13.97 -9.14
N ALA A 263 -8.07 12.76 -9.59
CA ALA A 263 -8.87 11.82 -8.83
C ALA A 263 -7.98 10.68 -8.32
N MET A 264 -8.29 10.22 -7.11
CA MET A 264 -7.67 9.07 -6.46
C MET A 264 -8.80 8.14 -6.06
N ASP A 265 -8.70 6.88 -6.44
CA ASP A 265 -9.63 5.83 -6.00
C ASP A 265 -8.88 4.57 -5.62
N HIS A 266 -9.57 3.67 -4.91
CA HIS A 266 -9.04 2.36 -4.53
C HIS A 266 -7.76 2.47 -3.67
N LEU A 267 -7.75 3.44 -2.76
CA LEU A 267 -6.65 3.76 -1.87
C LEU A 267 -6.36 2.64 -0.88
N ASN A 268 -5.09 2.29 -0.74
CA ASN A 268 -4.58 1.36 0.26
C ASN A 268 -3.39 2.00 0.97
N ILE A 269 -3.33 1.86 2.29
CA ILE A 269 -2.25 2.35 3.15
C ILE A 269 -1.81 1.19 4.03
N ILE A 270 -0.66 0.60 3.71
CA ILE A 270 -0.18 -0.64 4.32
C ILE A 270 1.10 -0.32 5.11
N PRO A 271 1.15 -0.58 6.43
CA PRO A 271 2.39 -0.43 7.20
C PRO A 271 3.51 -1.25 6.58
N TYR A 272 4.63 -0.62 6.27
CA TYR A 272 5.77 -1.29 5.67
C TYR A 272 6.49 -2.13 6.74
N PRO A 273 6.72 -3.44 6.51
CA PRO A 273 7.42 -4.32 7.45
C PRO A 273 8.85 -3.87 7.78
N GLY A 274 9.40 -4.40 8.88
CA GLY A 274 10.74 -4.07 9.35
C GLY A 274 10.74 -3.01 10.45
N ASP A 275 11.94 -2.62 10.91
CA ASP A 275 12.11 -1.95 12.21
C ASP A 275 11.47 -0.57 12.29
N LYS A 276 11.41 0.14 11.17
CA LYS A 276 10.79 1.46 11.06
C LYS A 276 9.27 1.34 10.98
N ARG A 277 8.60 1.50 12.12
CA ARG A 277 7.12 1.43 12.23
C ARG A 277 6.37 2.64 11.66
N ASN A 278 7.08 3.62 11.12
CA ASN A 278 6.50 4.83 10.56
C ASN A 278 6.57 4.90 9.03
N LEU A 279 6.88 3.78 8.36
CA LEU A 279 6.85 3.67 6.91
C LEU A 279 5.57 2.98 6.45
N PHE A 280 5.02 3.45 5.34
CA PHE A 280 3.76 2.97 4.78
C PHE A 280 3.87 2.90 3.26
N TRP A 281 3.46 1.78 2.70
CA TRP A 281 3.22 1.66 1.27
C TRP A 281 1.81 2.13 0.96
N VAL A 282 1.70 3.13 0.10
CA VAL A 282 0.44 3.72 -0.32
C VAL A 282 0.22 3.43 -1.79
N THR A 283 -0.93 2.89 -2.16
CA THR A 283 -1.31 2.64 -3.56
C THR A 283 -2.73 3.10 -3.85
N PHE A 284 -2.98 3.61 -5.04
CA PHE A 284 -4.30 4.04 -5.51
C PHE A 284 -4.30 4.14 -7.03
N ASN A 285 -5.46 4.05 -7.68
CA ASN A 285 -5.52 4.46 -9.08
C ASN A 285 -5.63 5.98 -9.14
N GLN A 286 -4.89 6.57 -10.06
CA GLN A 286 -4.85 8.00 -10.29
C GLN A 286 -5.38 8.30 -11.68
N LEU A 287 -6.36 9.19 -11.77
CA LEU A 287 -6.69 9.90 -13.00
C LEU A 287 -6.19 11.33 -12.85
N TYR A 288 -5.28 11.74 -13.73
CA TYR A 288 -4.77 13.09 -13.84
C TYR A 288 -5.16 13.67 -15.20
N ILE A 289 -5.80 14.83 -15.18
CA ILE A 289 -6.18 15.60 -16.36
C ILE A 289 -5.72 17.03 -16.15
N SER A 290 -5.09 17.59 -17.16
CA SER A 290 -4.71 19.00 -17.27
C SER A 290 -4.95 19.47 -18.69
N ASP A 291 -4.80 20.77 -18.94
CA ASP A 291 -5.03 21.37 -20.24
C ASP A 291 -4.16 20.73 -21.35
N SER A 292 -2.93 20.30 -21.02
CA SER A 292 -1.98 19.74 -21.99
C SER A 292 -1.71 18.24 -21.84
N HIS A 293 -2.21 17.58 -20.79
CA HIS A 293 -1.86 16.20 -20.49
C HIS A 293 -2.97 15.43 -19.77
N LYS A 294 -3.15 14.16 -20.15
CA LYS A 294 -4.00 13.19 -19.46
C LYS A 294 -3.20 11.92 -19.20
N SER A 295 -3.28 11.40 -17.99
CA SER A 295 -2.69 10.12 -17.60
C SER A 295 -3.60 9.37 -16.63
N GLU A 296 -3.67 8.06 -16.77
CA GLU A 296 -4.42 7.17 -15.89
C GLU A 296 -3.56 5.95 -15.58
N GLY A 297 -3.51 5.53 -14.31
CA GLY A 297 -2.73 4.38 -13.89
C GLY A 297 -2.68 4.19 -12.38
N GLU A 298 -2.15 3.06 -11.94
CA GLU A 298 -1.88 2.83 -10.52
C GLU A 298 -0.66 3.66 -10.10
N LYS A 299 -0.81 4.38 -8.99
CA LYS A 299 0.25 5.14 -8.35
C LYS A 299 0.69 4.44 -7.08
N SER A 300 2.00 4.45 -6.84
CA SER A 300 2.60 3.86 -5.66
C SER A 300 3.53 4.86 -4.97
N LEU A 301 3.35 5.04 -3.67
CA LEU A 301 4.18 5.88 -2.82
C LEU A 301 4.74 5.06 -1.67
N LEU A 302 5.99 5.33 -1.30
CA LEU A 302 6.45 5.02 0.05
C LEU A 302 6.44 6.29 0.89
N VAL A 303 5.66 6.26 1.95
CA VAL A 303 5.40 7.40 2.81
C VAL A 303 5.97 7.15 4.20
N ARG A 304 6.63 8.15 4.76
CA ARG A 304 7.00 8.20 6.17
C ARG A 304 6.03 9.09 6.93
N LEU A 305 5.49 8.60 8.04
CA LEU A 305 4.79 9.42 9.02
C LEU A 305 5.81 10.05 9.98
N ASN A 306 5.82 11.37 10.06
CA ASN A 306 6.72 12.13 10.93
C ASN A 306 6.12 12.28 12.33
N ALA A 307 6.95 12.62 13.32
CA ALA A 307 6.52 12.78 14.71
C ALA A 307 5.47 13.88 14.90
N ASN A 308 5.49 14.91 14.05
CA ASN A 308 4.50 16.00 14.01
C ASN A 308 3.21 15.63 13.24
N GLN A 309 2.99 14.35 12.94
CA GLN A 309 1.83 13.83 12.18
C GLN A 309 1.72 14.33 10.73
N THR A 310 2.79 14.92 10.17
CA THR A 310 2.89 15.17 8.72
C THR A 310 3.46 13.96 8.01
N ILE A 311 3.33 13.93 6.68
CA ILE A 311 3.94 12.88 5.85
C ILE A 311 5.15 13.38 5.08
N SER A 312 6.07 12.46 4.77
CA SER A 312 7.15 12.66 3.80
C SER A 312 7.19 11.51 2.79
N ILE A 313 7.13 11.82 1.49
CA ILE A 313 7.22 10.87 0.39
C ILE A 313 8.70 10.58 0.12
N LEU A 314 9.08 9.30 0.22
CA LEU A 314 10.45 8.82 0.02
C LEU A 314 10.70 8.32 -1.41
N THR A 315 9.67 7.77 -2.06
CA THR A 315 9.69 7.36 -3.47
C THR A 315 8.29 7.39 -4.03
N GLU A 316 8.18 7.65 -5.33
CA GLU A 316 6.93 7.54 -6.09
C GLU A 316 7.17 6.78 -7.40
N GLU A 317 6.14 6.04 -7.83
CA GLU A 317 5.97 5.39 -9.13
C GLU A 317 4.57 5.66 -9.65
#